data_AF-A0A9D6FX34-F1
#
_entry.id   AF-A0A9D6FX34-F1
#
_cell.length_a   1.000
_cell.length_b   1.000
_cell.length_c   1.000
_cell.angle_alpha   90.00
_cell.angle_beta   90.00
_cell.angle_gamma   90.00
#
_symmetry.space_group_name_H-M   'P 1'
#
loop_
_entity.id
_entity.type
_entity.pdbx_description
1 polymer ?
#
loop_
_entity_poly.entity_id
_entity_poly.type
_entity_poly.pdbx_seq_one_letter_code
_entity_poly.pdbx_strand_id
1 'polypeptide(L)'
;MLAIALVFTLAQDAEREAAEARLRNMKIALDFKGADLDTVIDYVREVTGLNFFIAKKAREKGELQISISVKGLSVKSALALVLKPRGLALIWQDGVFLVTTPDEEPLAMEIYDVRDLLHTIEDMPGAEITLDTSGLGGTVVPPTPDPPLPLALEEIIKTHTGKKSWEENPKATVKLQNGLLVVKQTREVHREIRRLLNQLRRNK
;
A
#
# COMPACT_ATOMS: atom_id res chain seq x y z
N MET A 1 -22.88 7.02 12.49
CA MET A 1 -22.27 6.43 11.28
C MET A 1 -20.77 6.17 11.39
N LEU A 2 -19.94 7.08 11.94
CA LEU A 2 -18.48 6.87 12.07
C LEU A 2 -18.09 5.67 12.96
N ALA A 3 -18.79 5.44 14.07
CA ALA A 3 -18.47 4.32 14.98
C ALA A 3 -18.72 2.94 14.32
N ILE A 4 -19.74 2.82 13.47
CA ILE A 4 -20.05 1.58 12.76
C ILE A 4 -18.99 1.31 11.69
N ALA A 5 -18.55 2.34 10.95
CA ALA A 5 -17.48 2.20 9.97
C ALA A 5 -16.13 1.82 10.61
N LEU A 6 -15.81 2.37 11.79
CA LEU A 6 -14.58 2.06 12.51
C LEU A 6 -14.60 0.62 13.05
N VAL A 7 -15.72 0.18 13.66
CA VAL A 7 -15.90 -1.21 14.13
C VAL A 7 -15.89 -2.19 12.96
N PHE A 8 -16.53 -1.86 11.83
CA PHE A 8 -16.53 -2.68 10.63
C PHE A 8 -15.12 -2.83 10.01
N THR A 9 -14.32 -1.75 10.04
CA THR A 9 -12.93 -1.79 9.57
C THR A 9 -12.03 -2.61 10.50
N LEU A 10 -12.18 -2.46 11.82
CA LEU A 10 -11.40 -3.23 12.81
C LEU A 10 -11.76 -4.73 12.80
N ALA A 11 -13.03 -5.06 12.62
CA ALA A 11 -13.49 -6.44 12.47
C ALA A 11 -12.95 -7.09 11.19
N GLN A 12 -13.00 -6.37 10.06
CA GLN A 12 -12.40 -6.85 8.80
C GLN A 12 -10.88 -7.03 8.90
N ASP A 13 -10.18 -6.18 9.66
CA ASP A 13 -8.74 -6.30 9.89
C ASP A 13 -8.39 -7.56 10.70
N ALA A 14 -9.14 -7.84 11.77
CA ALA A 14 -8.92 -9.04 12.60
C ALA A 14 -9.22 -10.34 11.84
N GLU A 15 -10.32 -10.39 11.09
CA GLU A 15 -10.67 -11.53 10.25
C GLU A 15 -9.63 -11.76 9.14
N ARG A 16 -9.16 -10.68 8.51
CA ARG A 16 -8.08 -10.73 7.51
C ARG A 16 -6.81 -11.29 8.13
N GLU A 17 -6.38 -10.77 9.27
CA GLU A 17 -5.14 -11.19 9.92
C GLU A 17 -5.20 -12.67 10.30
N ALA A 18 -6.33 -13.13 10.82
CA ALA A 18 -6.56 -14.55 11.11
C ALA A 18 -6.50 -15.41 9.83
N ALA A 19 -7.11 -14.96 8.73
CA ALA A 19 -7.09 -15.68 7.46
C ALA A 19 -5.69 -15.72 6.83
N GLU A 20 -4.96 -14.61 6.86
CA GLU A 20 -3.57 -14.54 6.40
C GLU A 20 -2.61 -15.37 7.27
N ALA A 21 -2.85 -15.43 8.59
CA ALA A 21 -2.12 -16.29 9.49
C ALA A 21 -2.33 -17.76 9.16
N ARG A 22 -3.56 -18.17 8.84
CA ARG A 22 -3.86 -19.54 8.37
C ARG A 22 -3.10 -19.88 7.09
N LEU A 23 -3.14 -19.00 6.09
CA LEU A 23 -2.39 -19.20 4.84
C LEU A 23 -0.87 -19.34 5.05
N ARG A 24 -0.32 -18.67 6.06
CA ARG A 24 1.12 -18.66 6.35
C ARG A 24 1.56 -19.87 7.17
N ASN A 25 0.73 -20.29 8.11
CA ASN A 25 1.06 -21.35 9.06
C ASN A 25 0.74 -22.75 8.52
N MET A 26 -0.29 -22.87 7.67
CA MET A 26 -0.64 -24.15 7.05
C MET A 26 0.33 -24.49 5.93
N LYS A 27 0.85 -25.71 5.98
CA LYS A 27 1.71 -26.28 4.93
C LYS A 27 0.91 -27.22 4.06
N ILE A 28 1.12 -27.14 2.76
CA ILE A 28 0.46 -27.98 1.78
C ILE A 28 1.48 -28.63 0.85
N ALA A 29 1.09 -29.79 0.31
CA ALA A 29 1.73 -30.39 -0.84
C ALA A 29 0.76 -30.26 -2.02
N LEU A 30 1.25 -29.70 -3.12
CA LEU A 30 0.52 -29.62 -4.39
C LEU A 30 1.31 -30.44 -5.40
N ASP A 31 0.69 -31.42 -6.01
CA ASP A 31 1.25 -32.14 -7.16
C ASP A 31 0.17 -32.18 -8.25
N PHE A 32 0.27 -31.22 -9.16
CA PHE A 32 -0.64 -31.10 -10.30
C PHE A 32 0.18 -31.17 -11.58
N LYS A 33 -0.31 -31.99 -12.52
CA LYS A 33 0.23 -32.11 -13.87
C LYS A 33 -0.86 -31.68 -14.85
N GLY A 34 -0.86 -30.40 -15.19
CA GLY A 34 -1.81 -29.80 -16.11
C GLY A 34 -3.23 -29.66 -15.57
N ALA A 35 -3.36 -29.14 -14.35
CA ALA A 35 -4.66 -28.85 -13.75
C ALA A 35 -5.12 -27.40 -14.02
N ASP A 36 -6.42 -27.17 -14.03
CA ASP A 36 -6.99 -25.83 -14.19
C ASP A 36 -6.90 -25.02 -12.90
N LEU A 37 -6.95 -23.68 -13.03
CA LEU A 37 -6.92 -22.78 -11.88
C LEU A 37 -8.08 -23.04 -10.92
N ASP A 38 -9.28 -23.33 -11.43
CA ASP A 38 -10.44 -23.70 -10.63
C ASP A 38 -10.13 -24.91 -9.72
N THR A 39 -9.60 -26.00 -10.29
CA THR A 39 -9.24 -27.23 -9.56
C THR A 39 -8.20 -26.98 -8.47
N VAL A 40 -7.16 -26.19 -8.77
CA VAL A 40 -6.12 -25.88 -7.78
C VAL A 40 -6.68 -25.03 -6.64
N ILE A 41 -7.52 -24.04 -6.95
CA ILE A 41 -8.14 -23.17 -5.94
C ILE A 41 -9.16 -23.94 -5.10
N ASP A 42 -9.92 -24.87 -5.68
CA ASP A 42 -10.88 -25.70 -4.96
C ASP A 42 -10.18 -26.68 -4.01
N TYR A 43 -9.06 -27.29 -4.42
CA TYR A 43 -8.24 -28.08 -3.50
C TYR A 43 -7.73 -27.22 -2.33
N VAL A 44 -7.23 -26.01 -2.61
CA VAL A 44 -6.78 -25.10 -1.55
C VAL A 44 -7.94 -24.69 -0.63
N ARG A 45 -9.13 -24.47 -1.17
CA ARG A 45 -10.35 -24.17 -0.40
C ARG A 45 -10.70 -25.31 0.55
N GLU A 46 -10.68 -26.55 0.07
CA GLU A 46 -11.00 -27.74 0.87
C GLU A 46 -9.99 -27.94 2.01
N VAL A 47 -8.70 -27.80 1.71
CA VAL A 47 -7.63 -27.98 2.71
C VAL A 47 -7.61 -26.84 3.74
N THR A 48 -7.87 -25.60 3.32
CA THR A 48 -7.76 -24.43 4.23
C THR A 48 -9.06 -24.03 4.91
N GLY A 49 -10.21 -24.44 4.37
CA GLY A 49 -11.53 -23.98 4.79
C GLY A 49 -11.77 -22.48 4.58
N LEU A 50 -10.94 -21.83 3.75
CA LEU A 50 -11.06 -20.40 3.45
C LEU A 50 -11.86 -20.20 2.17
N ASN A 51 -12.61 -19.10 2.10
CA ASN A 51 -13.37 -18.76 0.91
C ASN A 51 -12.47 -18.12 -0.14
N PHE A 52 -12.55 -18.61 -1.37
CA PHE A 52 -11.87 -18.05 -2.53
C PHE A 52 -12.87 -17.71 -3.63
N PHE A 53 -12.64 -16.61 -4.33
CA PHE A 53 -13.42 -16.18 -5.48
C PHE A 53 -12.47 -15.81 -6.63
N ILE A 54 -12.73 -16.32 -7.83
CA ILE A 54 -11.90 -16.06 -9.01
C ILE A 54 -12.62 -15.04 -9.89
N ALA A 55 -11.98 -13.90 -10.15
CA ALA A 55 -12.51 -12.89 -11.06
C ALA A 55 -12.53 -13.41 -12.50
N LYS A 56 -13.46 -12.92 -13.32
CA LYS A 56 -13.61 -13.36 -14.73
C LYS A 56 -12.29 -13.27 -15.52
N LYS A 57 -11.58 -12.15 -15.42
CA LYS A 57 -10.28 -11.97 -16.09
C LYS A 57 -9.18 -12.89 -15.57
N ALA A 58 -9.22 -13.23 -14.28
CA ALA A 58 -8.30 -14.22 -13.72
C ALA A 58 -8.61 -15.62 -14.24
N ARG A 59 -9.89 -15.92 -14.50
CA ARG A 59 -10.33 -17.18 -15.11
C ARG A 59 -9.86 -17.30 -16.56
N GLU A 60 -9.99 -16.24 -17.34
CA GLU A 60 -9.48 -16.18 -18.74
C GLU A 60 -7.95 -16.41 -18.80
N LYS A 61 -7.19 -15.91 -17.82
CA LYS A 61 -5.74 -16.20 -17.69
C LYS A 61 -5.44 -17.56 -17.04
N GLY A 62 -6.43 -18.17 -16.40
CA GLY A 62 -6.36 -19.42 -15.65
C GLY A 62 -6.63 -20.67 -16.49
N GLU A 63 -7.08 -20.52 -17.74
CA GLU A 63 -7.27 -21.62 -18.71
C GLU A 63 -5.96 -22.31 -19.12
N LEU A 64 -4.81 -21.73 -18.75
CA LEU A 64 -3.50 -22.32 -18.94
C LEU A 64 -3.21 -23.39 -17.88
N GLN A 65 -3.12 -24.64 -18.32
CA GLN A 65 -2.73 -25.81 -17.54
C GLN A 65 -1.60 -25.50 -16.54
N ILE A 66 -1.88 -25.71 -15.24
CA ILE A 66 -0.96 -25.52 -14.13
C ILE A 66 -0.24 -26.84 -13.86
N SER A 67 1.08 -26.84 -14.06
CA SER A 67 1.95 -27.91 -13.60
C SER A 67 2.81 -27.40 -12.45
N ILE A 68 2.55 -27.91 -11.25
CA ILE A 68 3.29 -27.54 -10.03
C ILE A 68 3.47 -28.79 -9.17
N SER A 69 4.71 -29.04 -8.74
CA SER A 69 5.03 -30.06 -7.74
C SER A 69 5.82 -29.40 -6.62
N VAL A 70 5.17 -29.19 -5.49
CA VAL A 70 5.76 -28.57 -4.30
C VAL A 70 5.35 -29.33 -3.04
N LYS A 71 6.29 -29.49 -2.10
CA LYS A 71 6.07 -30.18 -0.83
C LYS A 71 6.51 -29.31 0.34
N GLY A 72 5.65 -29.19 1.35
CA GLY A 72 5.96 -28.51 2.60
C GLY A 72 6.02 -26.98 2.51
N LEU A 73 5.44 -26.38 1.46
CA LEU A 73 5.31 -24.92 1.35
C LEU A 73 4.08 -24.43 2.11
N SER A 74 4.16 -23.20 2.60
CA SER A 74 2.95 -22.52 3.10
C SER A 74 1.94 -22.34 1.97
N VAL A 75 0.64 -22.35 2.29
CA VAL A 75 -0.41 -22.10 1.29
C VAL A 75 -0.17 -20.76 0.58
N LYS A 76 0.24 -19.74 1.33
CA LYS A 76 0.59 -18.41 0.79
C LYS A 76 1.67 -18.51 -0.29
N SER A 77 2.76 -19.21 0.00
CA SER A 77 3.87 -19.39 -0.95
C SER A 77 3.45 -20.21 -2.15
N ALA A 78 2.69 -21.28 -1.92
CA ALA A 78 2.20 -22.17 -2.96
C ALA A 78 1.26 -21.45 -3.94
N LEU A 79 0.29 -20.68 -3.44
CA LEU A 79 -0.57 -19.82 -4.26
C LEU A 79 0.24 -18.75 -4.99
N ALA A 80 1.22 -18.13 -4.34
CA ALA A 80 2.07 -17.14 -5.01
C ALA A 80 2.83 -17.74 -6.20
N LEU A 81 3.27 -19.01 -6.13
CA LEU A 81 3.93 -19.70 -7.25
C LEU A 81 2.98 -20.00 -8.41
N VAL A 82 1.70 -20.24 -8.12
CA VAL A 82 0.68 -20.48 -9.15
C VAL A 82 0.24 -19.17 -9.83
N LEU A 83 0.10 -18.10 -9.04
CA LEU A 83 -0.48 -16.83 -9.46
C LEU A 83 0.53 -15.87 -10.10
N LYS A 84 1.74 -15.73 -9.53
CA LYS A 84 2.75 -14.77 -10.01
C LYS A 84 3.15 -14.97 -11.48
N PRO A 85 3.43 -16.19 -11.99
CA PRO A 85 3.80 -16.39 -13.39
C PRO A 85 2.70 -15.97 -14.38
N ARG A 86 1.45 -15.94 -13.93
CA ARG A 86 0.28 -15.56 -14.74
C ARG A 86 -0.08 -14.08 -14.61
N GLY A 87 0.67 -13.31 -13.82
CA GLY A 87 0.34 -11.93 -13.49
C GLY A 87 -0.98 -11.81 -12.72
N LEU A 88 -1.27 -12.80 -11.87
CA LEU A 88 -2.41 -12.80 -10.97
C LEU A 88 -1.96 -12.47 -9.54
N ALA A 89 -2.86 -11.85 -8.79
CA ALA A 89 -2.69 -11.47 -7.40
C ALA A 89 -3.85 -12.02 -6.57
N LEU A 90 -3.58 -12.19 -5.27
CA LEU A 90 -4.56 -12.59 -4.28
C LEU A 90 -4.84 -11.40 -3.38
N ILE A 91 -6.10 -10.97 -3.31
CA ILE A 91 -6.56 -9.80 -2.56
C ILE A 91 -7.59 -10.26 -1.53
N TRP A 92 -7.57 -9.69 -0.33
CA TRP A 92 -8.61 -9.97 0.66
C TRP A 92 -9.72 -8.92 0.55
N GLN A 93 -10.95 -9.37 0.32
CA GLN A 93 -12.10 -8.48 0.21
C GLN A 93 -13.34 -9.14 0.83
N ASP A 94 -13.99 -8.43 1.76
CA ASP A 94 -15.28 -8.83 2.35
C ASP A 94 -15.33 -10.27 2.88
N GLY A 95 -14.24 -10.74 3.52
CA GLY A 95 -14.16 -12.08 4.12
C GLY A 95 -13.74 -13.20 3.16
N VAL A 96 -13.36 -12.85 1.92
CA VAL A 96 -13.02 -13.79 0.85
C VAL A 96 -11.68 -13.42 0.22
N PHE A 97 -10.91 -14.42 -0.19
CA PHE A 97 -9.73 -14.23 -1.03
C PHE A 97 -10.13 -14.13 -2.50
N LEU A 98 -10.03 -12.94 -3.07
CA LEU A 98 -10.24 -12.63 -4.48
C LEU A 98 -8.96 -12.91 -5.28
N VAL A 99 -9.04 -13.82 -6.25
CA VAL A 99 -8.00 -14.04 -7.27
C VAL A 99 -8.31 -13.12 -8.45
N THR A 100 -7.46 -12.13 -8.69
CA THR A 100 -7.64 -11.13 -9.76
C THR A 100 -6.31 -10.67 -10.36
N THR A 101 -6.32 -9.79 -11.35
CA THR A 101 -5.11 -9.11 -11.84
C THR A 101 -4.81 -7.86 -11.00
N PRO A 102 -3.53 -7.49 -10.79
CA PRO A 102 -3.15 -6.28 -10.05
C PRO A 102 -3.84 -5.01 -10.56
N ASP A 103 -4.08 -4.93 -11.87
CA ASP A 103 -4.69 -3.79 -12.55
C ASP A 103 -6.19 -3.57 -12.24
N GLU A 104 -6.85 -4.60 -11.70
CA GLU A 104 -8.28 -4.59 -11.37
C GLU A 104 -8.56 -4.35 -9.88
N GLU A 105 -7.52 -4.19 -9.05
CA GLU A 105 -7.76 -3.82 -7.67
C GLU A 105 -8.49 -2.46 -7.62
N PRO A 106 -9.63 -2.36 -6.91
CA PRO A 106 -10.42 -1.14 -6.90
C PRO A 106 -9.62 -0.01 -6.25
N LEU A 107 -9.31 1.01 -7.04
CA LEU A 107 -8.65 2.21 -6.58
C LEU A 107 -9.69 3.15 -5.99
N ALA A 108 -9.54 3.46 -4.71
CA ALA A 108 -10.26 4.53 -4.05
C ALA A 108 -9.52 5.85 -4.30
N MET A 109 -10.26 6.96 -4.32
CA MET A 109 -9.68 8.29 -4.23
C MET A 109 -10.00 8.83 -2.83
N GLU A 110 -8.97 9.09 -2.03
CA GLU A 110 -9.10 9.71 -0.71
C GLU A 110 -8.28 11.00 -0.67
N ILE A 111 -8.78 11.99 0.07
CA ILE A 111 -8.12 13.28 0.28
C ILE A 111 -7.69 13.35 1.75
N TYR A 112 -6.43 13.64 1.99
CA TYR A 112 -5.88 13.83 3.34
C TYR A 112 -5.47 15.29 3.52
N ASP A 113 -5.94 15.93 4.59
CA ASP A 113 -5.38 17.22 5.01
C ASP A 113 -4.04 16.96 5.69
N VAL A 114 -2.99 17.58 5.17
CA VAL A 114 -1.61 17.48 5.66
C VAL A 114 -0.99 18.86 5.91
N ARG A 115 -1.79 19.94 5.96
CA ARG A 115 -1.29 21.31 6.24
C ARG A 115 -0.51 21.37 7.54
N ASP A 116 -0.97 20.61 8.53
CA ASP A 116 -0.32 20.48 9.83
C ASP A 116 1.09 19.86 9.72
N LEU A 117 1.36 19.04 8.72
CA LEU A 117 2.66 18.41 8.48
C LEU A 117 3.60 19.28 7.62
N LEU A 118 3.07 20.25 6.87
CA LEU A 118 3.87 21.10 5.98
C LEU A 118 4.53 22.29 6.68
N HIS A 119 4.01 22.70 7.84
CA HIS A 119 4.62 23.79 8.61
C HIS A 119 5.67 23.23 9.57
N THR A 120 6.93 23.20 9.18
CA THR A 120 8.04 23.23 10.14
C THR A 120 8.13 24.65 10.70
N ILE A 121 8.36 24.80 12.01
CA ILE A 121 8.76 26.09 12.58
C ILE A 121 10.00 26.50 11.79
N GLU A 122 9.92 27.60 11.03
CA GLU A 122 11.12 28.24 10.51
C GLU A 122 11.96 28.60 11.74
N ASP A 123 13.09 27.91 11.94
CA ASP A 123 14.19 28.52 12.68
C ASP A 123 14.59 29.71 11.82
N MET A 124 13.98 30.87 12.07
CA MET A 124 14.45 32.11 11.48
C MET A 124 15.87 32.27 12.01
N PRO A 125 16.92 32.10 11.18
CA PRO A 125 18.27 32.37 11.66
C PRO A 125 18.27 33.82 12.13
N GLY A 126 18.61 34.03 13.40
CA GLY A 126 18.75 35.38 13.95
C GLY A 126 19.69 36.16 13.03
N ALA A 127 19.30 37.37 12.63
CA ALA A 127 20.13 38.18 11.75
C ALA A 127 21.53 38.32 12.37
N GLU A 128 22.55 37.78 11.71
CA GLU A 128 23.93 38.01 12.11
C GLU A 128 24.27 39.47 11.78
N ILE A 129 24.16 40.34 12.78
CA ILE A 129 24.58 41.73 12.65
C ILE A 129 26.09 41.77 12.84
N THR A 130 26.83 41.63 11.74
CA THR A 130 28.27 41.91 11.74
C THR A 130 28.44 43.43 11.80
N LEU A 131 28.89 43.94 12.95
CA LEU A 131 29.25 45.36 13.11
C LEU A 131 30.67 45.57 12.61
N ASP A 132 30.82 46.01 11.38
CA ASP A 132 32.07 46.53 10.84
C ASP A 132 32.28 47.98 11.29
N THR A 133 33.29 48.21 12.12
CA THR A 133 33.52 49.51 12.79
C THR A 133 34.20 50.56 11.91
N SER A 134 34.07 50.46 10.59
CA SER A 134 34.73 51.37 9.64
C SER A 134 33.80 51.75 8.49
N GLY A 135 32.88 52.68 8.76
CA GLY A 135 32.23 53.48 7.73
C GLY A 135 30.98 52.86 7.09
N LEU A 136 29.82 53.31 7.55
CA LEU A 136 28.55 53.45 6.82
C LEU A 136 28.18 52.30 5.85
N GLY A 137 27.49 51.29 6.39
CA GLY A 137 26.53 50.48 5.62
C GLY A 137 26.63 48.99 5.91
N GLY A 138 25.85 48.51 6.89
CA GLY A 138 25.67 47.08 7.08
C GLY A 138 24.91 46.48 5.89
N THR A 139 25.57 45.62 5.12
CA THR A 139 24.91 44.79 4.12
C THR A 139 24.17 43.66 4.83
N VAL A 140 22.84 43.79 4.92
CA VAL A 140 21.98 42.64 5.27
C VAL A 140 22.02 41.69 4.08
N VAL A 141 22.76 40.59 4.20
CA VAL A 141 22.59 39.46 3.27
C VAL A 141 21.34 38.73 3.75
N PRO A 142 20.19 38.82 3.04
CA PRO A 142 19.05 38.01 3.42
C PRO A 142 19.46 36.54 3.33
N PRO A 143 19.14 35.70 4.34
CA PRO A 143 19.32 34.27 4.21
C PRO A 143 18.54 33.81 2.97
N THR A 144 19.20 33.07 2.08
CA THR A 144 18.51 32.43 0.97
C THR A 144 17.49 31.48 1.60
N PRO A 145 16.17 31.65 1.35
CA PRO A 145 15.19 30.72 1.89
C PRO A 145 15.48 29.33 1.33
N ASP A 146 15.64 28.35 2.21
CA ASP A 146 15.71 26.96 1.78
C ASP A 146 14.47 26.65 0.93
N PRO A 147 14.62 25.93 -0.19
CA PRO A 147 13.47 25.59 -1.01
C PRO A 147 12.46 24.87 -0.11
N PRO A 148 11.18 25.27 -0.15
CA PRO A 148 10.20 24.70 0.74
C PRO A 148 10.13 23.19 0.45
N LEU A 149 9.71 22.43 1.46
CA LEU A 149 9.65 20.97 1.45
C LEU A 149 8.41 20.32 0.74
N PRO A 150 7.62 20.92 -0.19
CA PRO A 150 6.47 20.25 -0.79
C PRO A 150 6.79 18.92 -1.49
N LEU A 151 8.01 18.78 -2.01
CA LEU A 151 8.44 17.56 -2.72
C LEU A 151 8.72 16.39 -1.76
N ALA A 152 9.08 16.67 -0.51
CA ALA A 152 9.51 15.64 0.43
C ALA A 152 8.36 14.72 0.86
N LEU A 153 7.15 15.25 1.09
CA LEU A 153 6.05 14.45 1.63
C LEU A 153 5.52 13.43 0.60
N GLU A 154 5.41 13.83 -0.67
CA GLU A 154 5.02 12.91 -1.74
C GLU A 154 6.04 11.79 -1.92
N GLU A 155 7.35 12.09 -1.87
CA GLU A 155 8.42 11.10 -1.90
C GLU A 155 8.38 10.17 -0.70
N ILE A 156 8.24 10.71 0.52
CA ILE A 156 8.14 9.91 1.74
C ILE A 156 6.96 8.93 1.63
N ILE A 157 5.81 9.38 1.12
CA ILE A 157 4.65 8.53 0.92
C ILE A 157 4.94 7.43 -0.11
N LYS A 158 5.51 7.76 -1.28
CA LYS A 158 5.84 6.76 -2.31
C LYS A 158 6.88 5.75 -1.83
N THR A 159 7.87 6.19 -1.05
CA THR A 159 8.95 5.34 -0.54
C THR A 159 8.48 4.41 0.59
N HIS A 160 7.61 4.89 1.48
CA HIS A 160 7.18 4.13 2.67
C HIS A 160 5.83 3.43 2.53
N THR A 161 5.06 3.66 1.47
CA THR A 161 3.76 3.02 1.23
C THR A 161 3.69 2.39 -0.15
N GLY A 162 2.82 1.40 -0.35
CA GLY A 162 2.48 0.87 -1.67
C GLY A 162 3.57 0.07 -2.39
N LYS A 163 4.83 0.08 -1.96
CA LYS A 163 5.94 -0.68 -2.58
C LYS A 163 5.95 -0.47 -4.11
N LYS A 164 5.92 -1.57 -4.89
CA LYS A 164 5.87 -1.55 -6.36
C LYS A 164 4.51 -1.15 -6.95
N SER A 165 3.44 -1.03 -6.14
CA SER A 165 2.10 -0.69 -6.65
C SER A 165 2.02 0.71 -7.26
N TRP A 166 2.94 1.62 -6.92
CA TRP A 166 3.04 2.94 -7.55
C TRP A 166 3.60 2.88 -8.98
N GLU A 167 4.43 1.88 -9.28
CA GLU A 167 5.05 1.68 -10.61
C GLU A 167 4.23 0.70 -11.47
N GLU A 168 3.66 -0.33 -10.84
CA GLU A 168 2.91 -1.39 -11.51
C GLU A 168 1.50 -0.93 -11.91
N ASN A 169 0.92 0.05 -11.22
CA ASN A 169 -0.44 0.51 -11.49
C ASN A 169 -0.46 1.92 -12.11
N PRO A 170 -0.66 2.07 -13.43
CA PRO A 170 -0.65 3.38 -14.10
C PRO A 170 -1.83 4.28 -13.69
N LYS A 171 -2.84 3.75 -12.99
CA LYS A 171 -3.98 4.52 -12.49
C LYS A 171 -3.75 5.04 -11.05
N ALA A 172 -2.68 4.61 -10.39
CA ALA A 172 -2.31 5.09 -9.07
C ALA A 172 -1.71 6.50 -9.16
N THR A 173 -2.20 7.43 -8.33
CA THR A 173 -1.69 8.80 -8.32
C THR A 173 -1.62 9.34 -6.90
N VAL A 174 -0.62 10.14 -6.62
CA VAL A 174 -0.50 10.93 -5.40
C VAL A 174 -0.09 12.34 -5.81
N LYS A 175 -0.81 13.34 -5.32
CA LYS A 175 -0.54 14.76 -5.57
C LYS A 175 -0.83 15.58 -4.33
N LEU A 176 0.08 16.47 -3.98
CA LEU A 176 -0.07 17.48 -2.96
C LEU A 176 -0.49 18.79 -3.63
N GLN A 177 -1.68 19.29 -3.29
CA GLN A 177 -2.18 20.58 -3.75
C GLN A 177 -2.75 21.37 -2.58
N ASN A 178 -2.20 22.57 -2.33
CA ASN A 178 -2.70 23.49 -1.29
C ASN A 178 -2.82 22.85 0.10
N GLY A 179 -1.85 22.01 0.47
CA GLY A 179 -1.85 21.28 1.75
C GLY A 179 -2.85 20.11 1.82
N LEU A 180 -3.50 19.77 0.71
CA LEU A 180 -4.33 18.59 0.56
C LEU A 180 -3.57 17.55 -0.26
N LEU A 181 -3.43 16.37 0.30
CA LEU A 181 -2.86 15.22 -0.37
C LEU A 181 -4.00 14.42 -1.01
N VAL A 182 -4.11 14.49 -2.32
CA VAL A 182 -5.07 13.73 -3.13
C VAL A 182 -4.40 12.44 -3.56
N VAL A 183 -4.91 11.31 -3.09
CA VAL A 183 -4.36 9.99 -3.39
C VAL A 183 -5.43 9.14 -4.08
N LYS A 184 -5.06 8.52 -5.18
CA LYS A 184 -5.83 7.46 -5.83
C LYS A 184 -5.02 6.17 -5.74
N GLN A 185 -5.44 5.27 -4.86
CA GLN A 185 -4.75 3.98 -4.69
C GLN A 185 -5.69 2.92 -4.09
N THR A 186 -5.22 1.70 -3.95
CA THR A 186 -5.96 0.61 -3.30
C THR A 186 -6.23 0.91 -1.82
N ARG A 187 -7.28 0.30 -1.26
CA ARG A 187 -7.66 0.48 0.15
C ARG A 187 -6.54 0.07 1.12
N GLU A 188 -5.69 -0.87 0.72
CA GLU A 188 -4.54 -1.28 1.51
C GLU A 188 -3.52 -0.15 1.65
N VAL A 189 -3.12 0.49 0.55
CA VAL A 189 -2.16 1.59 0.61
C VAL A 189 -2.76 2.82 1.32
N HIS A 190 -4.06 3.10 1.16
CA HIS A 190 -4.71 4.16 1.93
C HIS A 190 -4.62 3.94 3.46
N ARG A 191 -4.61 2.68 3.93
CA ARG A 191 -4.37 2.37 5.35
C ARG A 191 -2.92 2.62 5.74
N GLU A 192 -1.95 2.24 4.90
CA GLU A 192 -0.53 2.52 5.11
C GLU A 192 -0.26 4.02 5.20
N ILE A 193 -0.84 4.80 4.27
CA ILE A 193 -0.75 6.27 4.25
C ILE A 193 -1.31 6.85 5.53
N ARG A 194 -2.51 6.44 5.98
CA ARG A 194 -3.08 6.90 7.24
C ARG A 194 -2.18 6.60 8.45
N ARG A 195 -1.58 5.41 8.50
CA ARG A 195 -0.66 5.03 9.57
C ARG A 195 0.59 5.92 9.55
N LEU A 196 1.20 6.11 8.37
CA LEU A 196 2.38 6.94 8.19
C LEU A 196 2.12 8.40 8.56
N LEU A 197 1.03 8.99 8.06
CA LEU A 197 0.63 10.37 8.39
C LEU A 197 0.42 10.54 9.91
N ASN A 198 -0.22 9.57 10.57
CA ASN A 198 -0.38 9.60 12.03
C ASN A 198 0.95 9.46 12.77
N GLN A 199 1.91 8.71 12.26
CA GLN A 199 3.26 8.62 12.85
C GLN A 199 4.02 9.94 12.72
N LEU A 200 3.97 10.58 11.54
CA LEU A 200 4.58 11.90 11.32
C LEU A 200 3.97 12.96 12.26
N ARG A 201 2.65 12.91 12.49
CA ARG A 201 1.96 13.80 13.44
C ARG A 201 2.39 13.61 14.89
N ARG A 202 2.77 12.40 15.28
CA ARG A 202 3.19 12.08 16.66
C ARG A 202 4.63 12.44 16.96
N ASN A 203 5.47 12.50 15.92
CA ASN A 203 6.90 12.82 16.02
C ASN A 203 7.19 14.30 15.72
N LYS A 204 6.17 15.14 15.78
CA LYS A 204 6.29 16.59 15.66
C LYS A 204 6.32 17.21 17.05
#